data_AF-A0A1G3IF11-F1
#
_entry.id   AF-A0A1G3IF11-F1
#
_cell.length_a   1.000
_cell.length_b   1.000
_cell.length_c   1.000
_cell.angle_alpha   90.00
_cell.angle_beta   90.00
_cell.angle_gamma   90.00
#
_symmetry.space_group_name_H-M   'P 1'
#
loop_
_entity.id
_entity.type
_entity.pdbx_description
1 polymer ?
#
loop_
_entity_poly.entity_id
_entity_poly.type
_entity_poly.pdbx_seq_one_letter_code
_entity_poly.pdbx_strand_id
1 'polypeptide(L)'
;MRLPARPVNLELVMNIAKDSPEVINFMMLFQKLRGCIDDRPEELEKLAKDNESIRQLCIDLECATFPILINERRRRRLFASPVDPKFIKAWRDYEEQYATPLARIVFSVEKPVFDVFRKIADDDANEQANAIEGVLDFAGEQVTQDWCNVFPQGFTESIVEGVSAWNRFTEETGFDLRGIFRRRNLVPFVLMPRHVSQKYGEAEKISLLTHLQQAHDAFVFGMPFAALALMRSILETTLKKHYHADGNDLKARINNCLELPDGAPKQDLHCLRCMANDVLHLNNERVQLPADSEKELLRLFLVLRTLIEKVPQCAKTSPPPAVGRSAVLSMRHPSAAGGTTNNSSGRLRSRANQD
;
A
#
# COMPACT_ATOMS: atom_id res chain seq x y z
N MET A 1 0.36 34.65 -33.02
CA MET A 1 1.54 34.23 -32.24
C MET A 1 1.61 32.71 -32.29
N ARG A 2 2.65 32.12 -32.90
CA ARG A 2 2.91 30.66 -32.85
C ARG A 2 3.83 30.39 -31.68
N LEU A 3 3.38 29.64 -30.67
CA LEU A 3 4.23 29.17 -29.59
C LEU A 3 5.25 28.17 -30.16
N PRO A 4 6.54 28.22 -29.75
CA PRO A 4 7.53 27.27 -30.21
C PRO A 4 7.23 25.87 -29.68
N ALA A 5 7.16 24.89 -30.59
CA ALA A 5 7.01 23.48 -30.21
C ALA A 5 8.27 23.02 -29.46
N ARG A 6 8.12 22.65 -28.18
CA ARG A 6 9.19 21.99 -27.43
C ARG A 6 9.39 20.56 -27.97
N PRO A 7 10.63 20.10 -28.17
CA PRO A 7 10.91 18.75 -28.65
C PRO A 7 10.47 17.70 -27.61
N VAL A 8 9.74 16.69 -28.08
CA VAL A 8 9.33 15.52 -27.27
C VAL A 8 10.55 14.63 -27.03
N ASN A 9 10.86 14.31 -25.77
CA ASN A 9 12.03 13.54 -25.38
C ASN A 9 11.88 12.03 -25.73
N LEU A 10 12.58 11.57 -26.77
CA LEU A 10 12.50 10.19 -27.29
C LEU A 10 13.01 9.10 -26.33
N GLU A 11 13.88 9.43 -25.35
CA GLU A 11 14.30 8.46 -24.32
C GLU A 11 13.15 8.05 -23.39
N LEU A 12 12.13 8.92 -23.25
CA LEU A 12 10.91 8.57 -22.54
C LEU A 12 10.16 7.45 -23.26
N VAL A 13 10.22 7.39 -24.59
CA VAL A 13 9.42 6.49 -25.43
C VAL A 13 9.95 5.04 -25.43
N MET A 14 11.25 4.82 -25.26
CA MET A 14 11.80 3.45 -25.35
C MET A 14 11.75 2.64 -24.04
N ASN A 15 11.57 3.28 -22.87
CA ASN A 15 11.37 2.56 -21.59
C ASN A 15 9.89 2.17 -21.34
N ILE A 16 8.97 2.71 -22.14
CA ILE A 16 7.52 2.55 -22.03
C ILE A 16 7.04 1.11 -22.30
N ALA A 17 7.82 0.27 -22.99
CA ALA A 17 7.40 -1.08 -23.39
C ALA A 17 7.16 -2.08 -22.23
N LYS A 18 7.38 -1.68 -20.96
CA LYS A 18 7.13 -2.50 -19.77
C LYS A 18 5.93 -2.05 -18.94
N ASP A 19 5.44 -0.84 -19.16
CA ASP A 19 4.33 -0.29 -18.39
C ASP A 19 2.99 -0.66 -19.04
N SER A 20 1.91 -0.66 -18.26
CA SER A 20 0.59 -0.98 -18.79
C SER A 20 0.08 0.17 -19.70
N PRO A 21 -0.78 -0.12 -20.69
CA PRO A 21 -1.33 0.91 -21.58
C PRO A 21 -1.95 2.10 -20.84
N GLU A 22 -2.57 1.84 -19.68
CA GLU A 22 -3.18 2.87 -18.82
C GLU A 22 -2.12 3.82 -18.23
N VAL A 23 -1.01 3.27 -17.72
CA VAL A 23 0.12 4.07 -17.18
C VAL A 23 0.74 4.93 -18.28
N ILE A 24 0.91 4.37 -19.48
CA ILE A 24 1.49 5.08 -20.63
C ILE A 24 0.59 6.25 -21.03
N ASN A 25 -0.71 6.00 -21.15
CA ASN A 25 -1.69 7.01 -21.51
C ASN A 25 -1.74 8.14 -20.47
N PHE A 26 -1.80 7.79 -19.17
CA PHE A 26 -1.72 8.76 -18.08
C PHE A 26 -0.46 9.61 -18.18
N MET A 27 0.73 9.00 -18.31
CA MET A 27 2.00 9.72 -18.34
C MET A 27 2.07 10.70 -19.52
N MET A 28 1.57 10.29 -20.69
CA MET A 28 1.50 11.15 -21.87
C MET A 28 0.57 12.36 -21.65
N LEU A 29 -0.66 12.13 -21.20
CA LEU A 29 -1.64 13.19 -20.97
C LEU A 29 -1.21 14.14 -19.86
N PHE A 30 -0.64 13.61 -18.77
CA PHE A 30 -0.18 14.40 -17.64
C PHE A 30 0.99 15.31 -18.04
N GLN A 31 1.96 14.81 -18.80
CA GLN A 31 3.06 15.64 -19.31
C GLN A 31 2.57 16.69 -20.31
N LYS A 32 1.61 16.35 -21.16
CA LYS A 32 0.98 17.31 -22.08
C LYS A 32 0.30 18.44 -21.30
N LEU A 33 -0.45 18.10 -20.25
CA LEU A 33 -1.13 19.08 -19.40
C LEU A 33 -0.13 20.01 -18.71
N ARG A 34 0.89 19.45 -18.05
CA ARG A 34 1.98 20.23 -17.41
C ARG A 34 2.64 21.19 -18.38
N GLY A 35 2.92 20.74 -19.61
CA GLY A 35 3.49 21.58 -20.65
C GLY A 35 2.55 22.69 -21.13
N CYS A 36 1.24 22.47 -21.14
CA CYS A 36 0.25 23.49 -21.53
C CYS A 36 0.05 24.58 -20.47
N ILE A 37 0.29 24.29 -19.20
CA ILE A 37 0.08 25.25 -18.09
C ILE A 37 1.37 25.74 -17.44
N ASP A 38 2.52 25.42 -18.03
CA ASP A 38 3.85 25.72 -17.47
C ASP A 38 4.02 25.25 -16.01
N ASP A 39 3.48 24.08 -15.70
CA ASP A 39 3.60 23.46 -14.37
C ASP A 39 2.99 24.28 -13.20
N ARG A 40 1.97 25.11 -13.49
CA ARG A 40 1.24 25.93 -12.50
C ARG A 40 -0.18 25.40 -12.25
N PRO A 41 -0.34 24.34 -11.43
CA PRO A 41 -1.64 23.72 -11.17
C PRO A 41 -2.69 24.67 -10.58
N GLU A 42 -2.27 25.70 -9.84
CA GLU A 42 -3.14 26.73 -9.27
C GLU A 42 -3.83 27.61 -10.31
N GLU A 43 -3.26 27.72 -11.53
CA GLU A 43 -3.87 28.48 -12.63
C GLU A 43 -4.81 27.61 -13.48
N LEU A 44 -4.84 26.29 -13.25
CA LEU A 44 -5.49 25.31 -14.12
C LEU A 44 -7.00 25.57 -14.27
N GLU A 45 -7.70 25.89 -13.19
CA GLU A 45 -9.15 26.17 -13.22
C GLU A 45 -9.47 27.38 -14.09
N LYS A 46 -8.69 28.46 -13.95
CA LYS A 46 -8.86 29.68 -14.75
C LYS A 46 -8.57 29.41 -16.21
N LEU A 47 -7.46 28.73 -16.50
CA LEU A 47 -7.07 28.39 -17.87
C LEU A 47 -8.08 27.48 -18.56
N ALA A 48 -8.61 26.47 -17.86
CA ALA A 48 -9.63 25.58 -18.41
C ALA A 48 -10.96 26.29 -18.68
N LYS A 49 -11.32 27.32 -17.89
CA LYS A 49 -12.50 28.14 -18.12
C LYS A 49 -12.40 28.96 -19.41
N ASP A 50 -11.22 29.49 -19.69
CA ASP A 50 -10.97 30.36 -20.85
C ASP A 50 -10.53 29.59 -22.11
N ASN A 51 -10.15 28.31 -21.97
CA ASN A 51 -9.61 27.49 -23.06
C ASN A 51 -10.19 26.07 -23.07
N GLU A 52 -11.11 25.82 -24.01
CA GLU A 52 -11.77 24.53 -24.19
C GLU A 52 -10.81 23.37 -24.46
N SER A 53 -9.67 23.62 -25.13
CA SER A 53 -8.68 22.55 -25.38
C SER A 53 -7.98 22.08 -24.11
N ILE A 54 -7.73 22.99 -23.16
CA ILE A 54 -7.17 22.65 -21.84
C ILE A 54 -8.24 21.92 -21.01
N ARG A 55 -9.49 22.37 -21.08
CA ARG A 55 -10.61 21.70 -20.42
C ARG A 55 -10.77 20.26 -20.91
N GLN A 56 -10.76 20.03 -22.23
CA GLN A 56 -10.84 18.68 -22.79
C GLN A 56 -9.65 17.83 -22.35
N LEU A 57 -8.43 18.39 -22.30
CA LEU A 57 -7.27 17.67 -21.80
C LEU A 57 -7.39 17.27 -20.32
N CYS A 58 -8.04 18.10 -19.50
CA CYS A 58 -8.35 17.76 -18.11
C CYS A 58 -9.32 16.56 -18.02
N ILE A 59 -10.37 16.57 -18.85
CA ILE A 59 -11.34 15.46 -18.94
C ILE A 59 -10.64 14.19 -19.41
N ASP A 60 -9.83 14.26 -20.46
CA ASP A 60 -9.10 13.11 -21.00
C ASP A 60 -8.14 12.53 -19.96
N LEU A 61 -7.43 13.38 -19.22
CA LEU A 61 -6.53 12.96 -18.14
C LEU A 61 -7.30 12.27 -17.02
N GLU A 62 -8.45 12.81 -16.60
CA GLU A 62 -9.28 12.19 -15.55
C GLU A 62 -9.87 10.85 -16.00
N CYS A 63 -10.27 10.73 -17.26
CA CYS A 63 -10.65 9.45 -17.86
C CYS A 63 -9.49 8.45 -17.87
N ALA A 64 -8.24 8.90 -18.02
CA ALA A 64 -7.06 8.03 -17.98
C ALA A 64 -6.63 7.63 -16.56
N THR A 65 -6.93 8.44 -15.54
CA THR A 65 -6.62 8.13 -14.12
C THR A 65 -7.62 7.13 -13.55
N PHE A 66 -8.87 7.14 -14.01
CA PHE A 66 -9.94 6.31 -13.47
C PHE A 66 -9.66 4.78 -13.54
N PRO A 67 -9.20 4.20 -14.67
CA PRO A 67 -8.83 2.78 -14.71
C PRO A 67 -7.69 2.44 -13.75
N ILE A 68 -6.72 3.34 -13.56
CA ILE A 68 -5.62 3.14 -12.61
C ILE A 68 -6.19 3.07 -11.19
N LEU A 69 -6.99 4.05 -10.79
CA LEU A 69 -7.65 4.10 -9.48
C LEU A 69 -8.55 2.88 -9.22
N ILE A 70 -9.34 2.46 -10.20
CA ILE A 70 -10.17 1.25 -10.10
C ILE A 70 -9.28 0.03 -9.86
N ASN A 71 -8.21 -0.11 -10.64
CA ASN A 71 -7.30 -1.24 -10.52
C ASN A 71 -6.60 -1.24 -9.16
N GLU A 72 -6.23 -0.08 -8.63
CA GLU A 72 -5.67 0.06 -7.28
C GLU A 72 -6.64 -0.43 -6.20
N ARG A 73 -7.92 -0.05 -6.30
CA ARG A 73 -8.95 -0.40 -5.31
C ARG A 73 -9.43 -1.86 -5.40
N ARG A 74 -9.57 -2.39 -6.62
CA ARG A 74 -10.15 -3.73 -6.87
C ARG A 74 -9.14 -4.88 -6.73
N ARG A 75 -7.84 -4.61 -6.84
CA ARG A 75 -6.83 -5.66 -6.68
C ARG A 75 -6.90 -6.25 -5.29
N ARG A 76 -6.71 -7.56 -5.15
CA ARG A 76 -6.57 -8.23 -3.83
C ARG A 76 -5.42 -7.63 -3.01
N ARG A 77 -4.30 -7.31 -3.67
CA ARG A 77 -3.15 -6.66 -3.06
C ARG A 77 -3.23 -5.15 -3.26
N LEU A 78 -3.16 -4.38 -2.17
CA LEU A 78 -3.18 -2.90 -2.21
C LEU A 78 -1.78 -2.31 -2.44
N PHE A 79 -1.04 -2.95 -3.33
CA PHE A 79 0.23 -2.45 -3.81
C PHE A 79 0.51 -2.97 -5.22
N ALA A 80 1.33 -2.23 -5.97
CA ALA A 80 1.91 -2.67 -7.23
C ALA A 80 3.43 -2.83 -7.07
N SER A 81 4.02 -3.86 -7.67
CA SER A 81 5.45 -4.14 -7.57
C SER A 81 5.90 -5.01 -8.75
N PRO A 82 7.02 -4.70 -9.42
CA PRO A 82 7.80 -3.46 -9.33
C PRO A 82 7.17 -2.31 -10.13
N VAL A 83 7.41 -1.06 -9.72
CA VAL A 83 6.93 0.16 -10.40
C VAL A 83 8.10 1.05 -10.80
N ASP A 84 8.01 1.72 -11.95
CA ASP A 84 9.00 2.70 -12.39
C ASP A 84 8.96 3.95 -11.50
N PRO A 85 10.09 4.37 -10.89
CA PRO A 85 10.15 5.56 -10.05
C PRO A 85 9.67 6.85 -10.73
N LYS A 86 9.80 6.96 -12.07
CA LYS A 86 9.28 8.12 -12.82
C LYS A 86 7.75 8.18 -12.77
N PHE A 87 7.08 7.02 -12.91
CA PHE A 87 5.63 6.95 -12.78
C PHE A 87 5.21 7.25 -11.34
N ILE A 88 5.88 6.67 -10.32
CA ILE A 88 5.59 6.97 -8.91
C ILE A 88 5.63 8.48 -8.67
N LYS A 89 6.71 9.15 -9.11
CA LYS A 89 6.85 10.60 -8.96
C LYS A 89 5.70 11.35 -9.64
N ALA A 90 5.41 11.03 -10.91
CA ALA A 90 4.36 11.69 -11.67
C ALA A 90 2.96 11.46 -11.09
N TRP A 91 2.68 10.24 -10.61
CA TRP A 91 1.41 9.89 -9.99
C TRP A 91 1.20 10.63 -8.67
N ARG A 92 2.22 10.71 -7.81
CA ARG A 92 2.13 11.46 -6.55
C ARG A 92 2.04 12.97 -6.75
N ASP A 93 2.74 13.49 -7.75
CA ASP A 93 2.62 14.89 -8.18
C ASP A 93 1.19 15.21 -8.66
N TYR A 94 0.60 14.30 -9.44
CA TYR A 94 -0.81 14.39 -9.83
C TYR A 94 -1.75 14.38 -8.61
N GLU A 95 -1.62 13.41 -7.70
CA GLU A 95 -2.49 13.30 -6.52
C GLU A 95 -2.41 14.54 -5.63
N GLU A 96 -1.20 15.06 -5.42
CA GLU A 96 -0.93 16.15 -4.49
C GLU A 96 -1.38 17.51 -5.05
N GLN A 97 -1.08 17.77 -6.32
CA GLN A 97 -1.22 19.12 -6.87
C GLN A 97 -2.33 19.26 -7.92
N TYR A 98 -2.66 18.18 -8.64
CA TYR A 98 -3.57 18.25 -9.79
C TYR A 98 -4.94 17.65 -9.55
N ALA A 99 -5.06 16.63 -8.70
CA ALA A 99 -6.32 15.91 -8.49
C ALA A 99 -7.46 16.85 -8.04
N THR A 100 -7.17 17.80 -7.13
CA THR A 100 -8.20 18.75 -6.65
C THR A 100 -8.66 19.75 -7.71
N PRO A 101 -7.77 20.50 -8.37
CA PRO A 101 -8.16 21.37 -9.47
C PRO A 101 -8.88 20.61 -10.62
N LEU A 102 -8.42 19.41 -10.97
CA LEU A 102 -9.06 18.60 -12.01
C LEU A 102 -10.47 18.16 -11.61
N ALA A 103 -10.66 17.69 -10.39
CA ALA A 103 -11.99 17.31 -9.90
C ALA A 103 -12.97 18.49 -9.93
N ARG A 104 -12.52 19.71 -9.64
CA ARG A 104 -13.33 20.94 -9.78
C ARG A 104 -13.72 21.23 -11.21
N ILE A 105 -12.80 21.06 -12.16
CA ILE A 105 -13.06 21.32 -13.58
C ILE A 105 -14.02 20.27 -14.17
N VAL A 106 -13.80 18.98 -13.85
CA VAL A 106 -14.52 17.86 -14.46
C VAL A 106 -15.88 17.64 -13.78
N PHE A 107 -15.93 17.71 -12.45
CA PHE A 107 -17.14 17.36 -11.68
C PHE A 107 -17.81 18.57 -11.02
N SER A 108 -17.25 19.78 -11.13
CA SER A 108 -17.78 21.00 -10.48
C SER A 108 -17.89 20.87 -8.95
N VAL A 109 -16.93 20.19 -8.32
CA VAL A 109 -16.97 19.88 -6.88
C VAL A 109 -16.24 20.94 -6.06
N GLU A 110 -16.94 21.63 -5.16
CA GLU A 110 -16.33 22.69 -4.32
C GLU A 110 -15.50 22.16 -3.15
N LYS A 111 -15.77 20.93 -2.70
CA LYS A 111 -15.17 20.33 -1.50
C LYS A 111 -13.75 19.79 -1.73
N PRO A 112 -12.92 19.67 -0.67
CA PRO A 112 -11.64 18.98 -0.76
C PRO A 112 -11.83 17.57 -1.30
N VAL A 113 -10.97 17.16 -2.24
CA VAL A 113 -11.07 15.85 -2.90
C VAL A 113 -11.02 14.68 -1.94
N PHE A 114 -10.30 14.80 -0.83
CA PHE A 114 -10.28 13.77 0.20
C PHE A 114 -11.66 13.52 0.83
N ASP A 115 -12.41 14.57 1.13
CA ASP A 115 -13.76 14.44 1.70
C ASP A 115 -14.74 13.84 0.69
N VAL A 116 -14.56 14.19 -0.58
CA VAL A 116 -15.33 13.64 -1.70
C VAL A 116 -15.05 12.15 -1.85
N PHE A 117 -13.78 11.74 -1.85
CA PHE A 117 -13.42 10.33 -1.94
C PHE A 117 -13.84 9.53 -0.72
N ARG A 118 -13.78 10.12 0.48
CA ARG A 118 -14.30 9.47 1.69
C ARG A 118 -15.80 9.22 1.57
N LYS A 119 -16.56 10.22 1.12
CA LYS A 119 -18.00 10.07 0.90
C LYS A 119 -18.28 9.01 -0.17
N ILE A 120 -17.59 9.04 -1.31
CA ILE A 120 -17.72 8.02 -2.36
C ILE A 120 -17.42 6.62 -1.79
N ALA A 121 -16.36 6.50 -0.99
CA ALA A 121 -16.01 5.24 -0.35
C ALA A 121 -17.10 4.76 0.63
N ASP A 122 -17.73 5.67 1.36
CA ASP A 122 -18.85 5.37 2.26
C ASP A 122 -20.11 4.94 1.50
N ASP A 123 -20.44 5.64 0.41
CA ASP A 123 -21.60 5.38 -0.45
C ASP A 123 -21.41 4.02 -1.17
N ASP A 124 -20.26 3.79 -1.81
CA ASP A 124 -19.90 2.52 -2.47
C ASP A 124 -19.92 1.34 -1.49
N ALA A 125 -19.41 1.56 -0.27
CA ALA A 125 -19.39 0.53 0.77
C ALA A 125 -20.78 0.19 1.27
N ASN A 126 -21.65 1.18 1.40
CA ASN A 126 -23.04 1.01 1.79
C ASN A 126 -23.82 0.26 0.71
N GLU A 127 -23.65 0.62 -0.56
CA GLU A 127 -24.28 -0.07 -1.69
C GLU A 127 -23.86 -1.55 -1.76
N GLN A 128 -22.56 -1.84 -1.64
CA GLN A 128 -22.05 -3.21 -1.68
C GLN A 128 -22.51 -4.05 -0.49
N ALA A 129 -22.52 -3.48 0.72
CA ALA A 129 -23.01 -4.18 1.91
C ALA A 129 -24.51 -4.50 1.76
N ASN A 130 -25.32 -3.50 1.41
CA ASN A 130 -26.76 -3.66 1.19
C ASN A 130 -27.09 -4.68 0.09
N ALA A 131 -26.27 -4.76 -0.97
CA ALA A 131 -26.46 -5.74 -2.03
C ALA A 131 -26.27 -7.18 -1.52
N ILE A 132 -25.28 -7.43 -0.66
CA ILE A 132 -25.04 -8.75 -0.06
C ILE A 132 -26.13 -9.09 0.96
N GLU A 133 -26.46 -8.13 1.83
CA GLU A 133 -27.51 -8.29 2.85
C GLU A 133 -28.87 -8.53 2.19
N GLY A 134 -29.22 -7.76 1.16
CA GLY A 134 -30.46 -7.94 0.42
C GLY A 134 -30.57 -9.30 -0.28
N VAL A 135 -29.47 -9.91 -0.73
CA VAL A 135 -29.47 -11.28 -1.26
C VAL A 135 -29.76 -12.30 -0.16
N LEU A 136 -29.22 -12.11 1.03
CA LEU A 136 -29.44 -13.00 2.18
C LEU A 136 -30.87 -12.86 2.73
N ASP A 137 -31.38 -11.64 2.80
CA ASP A 137 -32.77 -11.37 3.18
C ASP A 137 -33.74 -12.01 2.19
N PHE A 138 -33.52 -11.79 0.89
CA PHE A 138 -34.31 -12.41 -0.17
C PHE A 138 -34.28 -13.94 -0.06
N ALA A 139 -33.11 -14.54 0.17
CA ALA A 139 -32.98 -15.99 0.32
C ALA A 139 -33.75 -16.50 1.54
N GLY A 140 -33.69 -15.78 2.67
CA GLY A 140 -34.46 -16.09 3.87
C GLY A 140 -35.97 -16.00 3.65
N GLU A 141 -36.44 -14.98 2.92
CA GLU A 141 -37.86 -14.85 2.56
C GLU A 141 -38.31 -15.98 1.64
N GLN A 142 -37.51 -16.34 0.62
CA GLN A 142 -37.91 -17.38 -0.33
C GLN A 142 -38.13 -18.72 0.36
N VAL A 143 -37.28 -19.10 1.34
CA VAL A 143 -37.42 -20.35 2.10
C VAL A 143 -38.80 -20.53 2.75
N THR A 144 -39.49 -19.45 3.10
CA THR A 144 -40.82 -19.50 3.74
C THR A 144 -41.98 -19.67 2.76
N GLN A 145 -41.73 -19.63 1.45
CA GLN A 145 -42.75 -19.68 0.42
C GLN A 145 -43.14 -21.12 0.06
N ASP A 146 -44.44 -21.34 -0.21
CA ASP A 146 -45.00 -22.67 -0.51
C ASP A 146 -44.37 -23.38 -1.73
N TRP A 147 -43.85 -22.60 -2.68
CA TRP A 147 -43.24 -23.14 -3.89
C TRP A 147 -41.86 -23.77 -3.65
N CYS A 148 -41.23 -23.54 -2.49
CA CYS A 148 -39.94 -24.12 -2.14
C CYS A 148 -39.96 -25.65 -1.97
N ASN A 149 -41.14 -26.27 -1.89
CA ASN A 149 -41.31 -27.72 -1.91
C ASN A 149 -40.80 -28.39 -3.20
N VAL A 150 -40.50 -27.60 -4.25
CA VAL A 150 -39.94 -28.09 -5.52
C VAL A 150 -38.41 -28.20 -5.50
N PHE A 151 -37.73 -27.61 -4.50
CA PHE A 151 -36.28 -27.69 -4.40
C PHE A 151 -35.79 -29.07 -3.95
N PRO A 152 -34.54 -29.45 -4.28
CA PRO A 152 -33.93 -30.68 -3.77
C PRO A 152 -33.95 -30.73 -2.24
N GLN A 153 -34.11 -31.95 -1.69
CA GLN A 153 -34.05 -32.18 -0.25
C GLN A 153 -32.75 -31.61 0.36
N GLY A 154 -32.85 -30.87 1.46
CA GLY A 154 -31.70 -30.26 2.13
C GLY A 154 -31.34 -28.84 1.64
N PHE A 155 -31.91 -28.37 0.52
CA PHE A 155 -31.60 -27.05 -0.04
C PHE A 155 -32.12 -25.92 0.85
N THR A 156 -33.38 -26.04 1.29
CA THR A 156 -34.04 -25.07 2.17
C THR A 156 -33.31 -24.98 3.51
N GLU A 157 -32.96 -26.12 4.11
CA GLU A 157 -32.20 -26.19 5.36
C GLU A 157 -30.84 -25.51 5.21
N SER A 158 -30.15 -25.72 4.08
CA SER A 158 -28.86 -25.07 3.79
C SER A 158 -28.96 -23.54 3.73
N ILE A 159 -30.06 -23.00 3.17
CA ILE A 159 -30.29 -21.54 3.16
C ILE A 159 -30.55 -21.02 4.57
N VAL A 160 -31.40 -21.70 5.35
CA VAL A 160 -31.68 -21.32 6.75
C VAL A 160 -30.41 -21.32 7.58
N GLU A 161 -29.59 -22.35 7.44
CA GLU A 161 -28.30 -22.46 8.12
C GLU A 161 -27.35 -21.34 7.69
N GLY A 162 -27.29 -21.03 6.39
CA GLY A 162 -26.47 -19.95 5.84
C GLY A 162 -26.86 -18.56 6.38
N VAL A 163 -28.15 -18.22 6.34
CA VAL A 163 -28.68 -16.95 6.88
C VAL A 163 -28.45 -16.88 8.39
N SER A 164 -28.71 -17.97 9.11
CA SER A 164 -28.46 -18.03 10.57
C SER A 164 -26.98 -17.87 10.90
N ALA A 165 -26.08 -18.47 10.12
CA ALA A 165 -24.65 -18.32 10.31
C ALA A 165 -24.19 -16.89 10.03
N TRP A 166 -24.73 -16.24 9.00
CA TRP A 166 -24.48 -14.83 8.71
C TRP A 166 -24.91 -13.91 9.86
N ASN A 167 -26.14 -14.07 10.36
CA ASN A 167 -26.66 -13.24 11.44
C ASN A 167 -25.84 -13.40 12.72
N ARG A 168 -25.45 -14.63 13.09
CA ARG A 168 -24.52 -14.83 14.21
C ARG A 168 -23.18 -14.13 13.96
N PHE A 169 -22.67 -14.20 12.74
CA PHE A 169 -21.41 -13.56 12.39
C PHE A 169 -21.49 -12.02 12.51
N THR A 170 -22.55 -11.39 12.02
CA THR A 170 -22.72 -9.93 12.12
C THR A 170 -23.12 -9.47 13.52
N GLU A 171 -24.12 -10.10 14.14
CA GLU A 171 -24.70 -9.66 15.42
C GLU A 171 -23.87 -10.07 16.64
N GLU A 172 -23.35 -11.31 16.68
CA GLU A 172 -22.60 -11.80 17.86
C GLU A 172 -21.13 -11.40 17.81
N THR A 173 -20.50 -11.46 16.63
CA THR A 173 -19.08 -11.14 16.49
C THR A 173 -18.81 -9.67 16.20
N GLY A 174 -19.85 -8.90 15.87
CA GLY A 174 -19.72 -7.49 15.47
C GLY A 174 -19.06 -7.33 14.11
N PHE A 175 -19.25 -8.30 13.19
CA PHE A 175 -18.67 -8.22 11.86
C PHE A 175 -19.30 -7.07 11.05
N ASP A 176 -18.49 -6.05 10.77
CA ASP A 176 -18.89 -4.82 10.09
C ASP A 176 -18.53 -4.89 8.59
N LEU A 177 -19.41 -5.49 7.79
CA LEU A 177 -19.22 -5.66 6.33
C LEU A 177 -19.06 -4.31 5.63
N ARG A 178 -19.92 -3.33 5.96
CA ARG A 178 -19.83 -1.96 5.40
C ARG A 178 -18.49 -1.33 5.74
N GLY A 179 -18.04 -1.41 6.99
CA GLY A 179 -16.75 -0.89 7.40
C GLY A 179 -15.58 -1.56 6.71
N ILE A 180 -15.67 -2.86 6.40
CA ILE A 180 -14.67 -3.57 5.60
C ILE A 180 -14.56 -2.95 4.20
N PHE A 181 -15.68 -2.78 3.49
CA PHE A 181 -15.67 -2.15 2.17
C PHE A 181 -15.20 -0.69 2.23
N ARG A 182 -15.62 0.07 3.25
CA ARG A 182 -15.16 1.46 3.45
C ARG A 182 -13.66 1.50 3.65
N ARG A 183 -13.14 0.78 4.66
CA ARG A 183 -11.72 0.75 4.99
C ARG A 183 -10.91 0.26 3.80
N ARG A 184 -11.43 -0.71 3.03
CA ARG A 184 -10.81 -1.17 1.79
C ARG A 184 -10.59 -0.05 0.78
N ASN A 185 -11.59 0.81 0.59
CA ASN A 185 -11.51 1.96 -0.32
C ASN A 185 -10.61 3.10 0.21
N LEU A 186 -10.39 3.17 1.53
CA LEU A 186 -9.60 4.22 2.18
C LEU A 186 -8.11 3.89 2.31
N VAL A 187 -7.74 2.60 2.42
CA VAL A 187 -6.33 2.21 2.58
C VAL A 187 -5.51 2.73 1.39
N PRO A 188 -4.40 3.45 1.63
CA PRO A 188 -3.62 4.01 0.54
C PRO A 188 -2.92 2.91 -0.25
N PHE A 189 -3.04 2.97 -1.57
CA PHE A 189 -2.33 2.08 -2.48
C PHE A 189 -0.84 2.43 -2.54
N VAL A 190 0.03 1.42 -2.41
CA VAL A 190 1.49 1.61 -2.37
C VAL A 190 2.14 1.18 -3.69
N LEU A 191 2.89 2.07 -4.31
CA LEU A 191 3.64 1.79 -5.54
C LEU A 191 5.08 1.41 -5.20
N MET A 192 5.39 0.11 -5.15
CA MET A 192 6.71 -0.35 -4.72
C MET A 192 7.78 -0.06 -5.79
N PRO A 193 8.82 0.75 -5.49
CA PRO A 193 9.87 1.02 -6.45
C PRO A 193 10.61 -0.26 -6.86
N ARG A 194 11.01 -0.34 -8.13
CA ARG A 194 11.70 -1.52 -8.68
C ARG A 194 12.92 -1.96 -7.86
N HIS A 195 13.76 -1.03 -7.41
CA HIS A 195 14.96 -1.32 -6.61
C HIS A 195 14.65 -1.82 -5.19
N VAL A 196 13.47 -1.49 -4.66
CA VAL A 196 12.98 -2.03 -3.39
C VAL A 196 12.48 -3.45 -3.61
N SER A 197 11.60 -3.64 -4.61
CA SER A 197 11.02 -4.94 -4.96
C SER A 197 12.07 -6.02 -5.24
N GLN A 198 13.18 -5.67 -5.91
CA GLN A 198 14.24 -6.61 -6.25
C GLN A 198 14.93 -7.23 -5.03
N LYS A 199 14.89 -6.57 -3.87
CA LYS A 199 15.46 -7.10 -2.62
C LYS A 199 14.55 -8.11 -1.91
N TYR A 200 13.27 -8.17 -2.29
CA TYR A 200 12.25 -9.02 -1.66
C TYR A 200 11.75 -10.05 -2.67
N GLY A 201 12.54 -11.10 -2.90
CA GLY A 201 12.12 -12.25 -3.70
C GLY A 201 11.14 -13.16 -2.95
N GLU A 202 10.42 -14.02 -3.68
CA GLU A 202 9.38 -14.93 -3.14
C GLU A 202 9.88 -15.88 -2.03
N ALA A 203 11.19 -16.08 -1.91
CA ALA A 203 11.79 -16.96 -0.92
C ALA A 203 11.90 -16.38 0.50
N GLU A 204 11.77 -15.05 0.69
CA GLU A 204 11.86 -14.45 2.02
C GLU A 204 10.51 -14.62 2.75
N LYS A 205 10.42 -15.60 3.67
CA LYS A 205 9.21 -15.90 4.47
C LYS A 205 8.60 -14.67 5.16
N ILE A 206 9.41 -13.64 5.42
CA ILE A 206 9.03 -12.39 6.07
C ILE A 206 9.50 -11.22 5.19
N SER A 207 8.82 -11.03 4.06
CA SER A 207 9.10 -9.92 3.15
C SER A 207 8.39 -8.64 3.59
N LEU A 208 8.95 -7.47 3.25
CA LEU A 208 8.29 -6.16 3.44
C LEU A 208 6.89 -6.14 2.81
N LEU A 209 6.73 -6.79 1.65
CA LEU A 209 5.47 -6.90 0.92
C LEU A 209 4.42 -7.72 1.69
N THR A 210 4.85 -8.81 2.33
CA THR A 210 3.97 -9.65 3.15
C THR A 210 3.46 -8.86 4.35
N HIS A 211 4.34 -8.16 5.07
CA HIS A 211 3.92 -7.32 6.20
C HIS A 211 3.01 -6.18 5.76
N LEU A 212 3.28 -5.54 4.61
CA LEU A 212 2.43 -4.50 4.07
C LEU A 212 1.02 -5.01 3.76
N GLN A 213 0.92 -6.17 3.10
CA GLN A 213 -0.38 -6.80 2.84
C GLN A 213 -1.12 -7.12 4.14
N GLN A 214 -0.43 -7.73 5.10
CA GLN A 214 -1.03 -8.10 6.38
C GLN A 214 -1.47 -6.87 7.18
N ALA A 215 -0.71 -5.76 7.12
CA ALA A 215 -1.08 -4.51 7.78
C ALA A 215 -2.36 -3.92 7.17
N HIS A 216 -2.44 -3.91 5.83
CA HIS A 216 -3.64 -3.48 5.11
C HIS A 216 -4.84 -4.36 5.44
N ASP A 217 -4.69 -5.68 5.40
CA ASP A 217 -5.78 -6.61 5.70
C ASP A 217 -6.24 -6.45 7.16
N ALA A 218 -5.31 -6.36 8.11
CA ALA A 218 -5.64 -6.10 9.51
C ALA A 218 -6.44 -4.80 9.68
N PHE A 219 -6.05 -3.71 9.01
CA PHE A 219 -6.82 -2.47 9.04
C PHE A 219 -8.22 -2.65 8.42
N VAL A 220 -8.31 -3.25 7.23
CA VAL A 220 -9.57 -3.50 6.52
C VAL A 220 -10.55 -4.28 7.39
N PHE A 221 -10.08 -5.35 8.06
CA PHE A 221 -10.88 -6.17 8.96
C PHE A 221 -11.15 -5.53 10.34
N GLY A 222 -10.79 -4.27 10.56
CA GLY A 222 -11.09 -3.58 11.81
C GLY A 222 -10.21 -4.05 12.98
N MET A 223 -8.98 -4.49 12.70
CA MET A 223 -7.99 -4.96 13.69
C MET A 223 -6.86 -3.93 13.88
N PRO A 224 -7.12 -2.76 14.48
CA PRO A 224 -6.18 -1.64 14.50
C PRO A 224 -4.89 -1.95 15.27
N PHE A 225 -4.95 -2.78 16.31
CA PHE A 225 -3.78 -3.21 17.08
C PHE A 225 -2.83 -4.06 16.24
N ALA A 226 -3.36 -5.03 15.50
CA ALA A 226 -2.58 -5.84 14.58
C ALA A 226 -1.98 -4.98 13.45
N ALA A 227 -2.78 -4.06 12.89
CA ALA A 227 -2.30 -3.10 11.89
C ALA A 227 -1.12 -2.27 12.42
N LEU A 228 -1.22 -1.66 13.60
CA LEU A 228 -0.15 -0.87 14.21
C LEU A 228 1.13 -1.68 14.46
N ALA A 229 0.99 -2.91 14.98
CA ALA A 229 2.13 -3.80 15.19
C ALA A 229 2.88 -4.12 13.88
N LEU A 230 2.13 -4.41 12.81
CA LEU A 230 2.67 -4.68 11.49
C LEU A 230 3.28 -3.43 10.84
N MET A 231 2.64 -2.27 10.99
CA MET A 231 3.16 -0.97 10.55
C MET A 231 4.51 -0.63 11.21
N ARG A 232 4.68 -0.92 12.51
CA ARG A 232 5.97 -0.78 13.21
C ARG A 232 7.04 -1.70 12.62
N SER A 233 6.69 -2.95 12.32
CA SER A 233 7.60 -3.91 11.66
C SER A 233 8.03 -3.44 10.27
N ILE A 234 7.10 -2.88 9.48
CA ILE A 234 7.37 -2.25 8.18
C ILE A 234 8.32 -1.07 8.34
N LEU A 235 8.04 -0.16 9.29
CA LEU A 235 8.89 1.01 9.57
C LEU A 235 10.32 0.59 9.90
N GLU A 236 10.47 -0.35 10.84
CA GLU A 236 11.77 -0.84 11.28
C GLU A 236 12.56 -1.48 10.13
N THR A 237 11.89 -2.34 9.36
CA THR A 237 12.49 -3.01 8.21
C THR A 237 12.91 -2.02 7.13
N THR A 238 12.06 -1.03 6.84
CA THR A 238 12.32 0.00 5.83
C THR A 238 13.52 0.85 6.22
N LEU A 239 13.54 1.39 7.44
CA LEU A 239 14.65 2.20 7.94
C LEU A 239 15.97 1.42 7.94
N LYS A 240 15.95 0.17 8.44
CA LYS A 240 17.16 -0.66 8.54
C LYS A 240 17.69 -1.10 7.18
N LYS A 241 16.84 -1.66 6.31
CA LYS A 241 17.27 -2.28 5.04
C LYS A 241 17.46 -1.28 3.90
N HIS A 242 16.80 -0.13 3.94
CA HIS A 242 16.74 0.80 2.81
C HIS A 242 17.26 2.20 3.09
N TYR A 243 17.17 2.67 4.33
CA TYR A 243 17.74 3.96 4.74
C TYR A 243 19.06 3.82 5.49
N HIS A 244 19.54 2.58 5.71
CA HIS A 244 20.76 2.29 6.44
C HIS A 244 20.81 2.97 7.81
N ALA A 245 19.64 3.12 8.45
CA ALA A 245 19.54 3.79 9.74
C ALA A 245 20.13 2.90 10.85
N ASP A 246 21.18 3.39 11.49
CA ASP A 246 21.84 2.71 12.61
C ASP A 246 21.13 2.97 13.94
N GLY A 247 21.20 1.99 14.84
CA GLY A 247 20.64 2.11 16.19
C GLY A 247 20.20 0.78 16.79
N ASN A 248 20.38 0.66 18.10
CA ASN A 248 19.99 -0.53 18.87
C ASN A 248 18.47 -0.69 18.98
N ASP A 249 17.73 0.42 18.87
CA ASP A 249 16.28 0.44 18.92
C ASP A 249 15.67 1.30 17.80
N LEU A 250 14.36 1.22 17.65
CA LEU A 250 13.64 1.97 16.62
C LEU A 250 13.69 3.50 16.83
N LYS A 251 13.79 3.98 18.08
CA LYS A 251 13.88 5.42 18.38
C LYS A 251 15.20 5.98 17.85
N ALA A 252 16.30 5.30 18.13
CA ALA A 252 17.64 5.63 17.64
C ALA A 252 17.68 5.61 16.11
N ARG A 253 17.09 4.59 15.46
CA ARG A 253 17.04 4.53 13.98
C ARG A 253 16.28 5.70 13.36
N ILE A 254 15.12 6.07 13.90
CA ILE A 254 14.37 7.24 13.41
C ILE A 254 15.21 8.52 13.56
N ASN A 255 15.90 8.69 14.70
CA ASN A 255 16.70 9.88 14.96
C ASN A 255 17.97 9.95 14.10
N ASN A 256 18.64 8.82 13.88
CA ASN A 256 19.90 8.72 13.15
C ASN A 256 19.71 8.70 11.62
N CYS A 257 18.47 8.52 11.13
CA CYS A 257 18.18 8.64 9.71
C CYS A 257 18.45 10.07 9.24
N LEU A 258 19.43 10.24 8.35
CA LEU A 258 19.90 11.54 7.85
C LEU A 258 18.91 12.15 6.86
N GLU A 259 18.40 11.33 5.93
CA GLU A 259 17.56 11.77 4.83
C GLU A 259 16.22 11.03 4.87
N LEU A 260 15.19 11.69 5.41
CA LEU A 260 13.80 11.24 5.32
C LEU A 260 13.07 12.07 4.27
N PRO A 261 12.11 11.48 3.54
CA PRO A 261 11.30 12.25 2.60
C PRO A 261 10.36 13.22 3.32
N ASP A 262 10.04 14.36 2.70
CA ASP A 262 9.23 15.44 3.31
C ASP A 262 7.87 14.99 3.88
N GLY A 263 7.22 13.99 3.26
CA GLY A 263 5.95 13.42 3.73
C GLY A 263 6.09 12.28 4.75
N ALA A 264 7.28 12.05 5.30
CA ALA A 264 7.51 11.12 6.41
C ALA A 264 8.40 11.74 7.49
N PRO A 265 7.96 12.84 8.13
CA PRO A 265 8.76 13.54 9.13
C PRO A 265 9.01 12.65 10.36
N LYS A 266 10.14 12.87 11.06
CA LYS A 266 10.53 12.09 12.25
C LYS A 266 9.44 12.06 13.32
N GLN A 267 8.68 13.16 13.47
CA GLN A 267 7.58 13.25 14.41
C GLN A 267 6.51 12.18 14.17
N ASP A 268 6.13 11.95 12.91
CA ASP A 268 5.12 10.95 12.56
C ASP A 268 5.62 9.53 12.73
N LEU A 269 6.89 9.29 12.40
CA LEU A 269 7.53 7.99 12.64
C LEU A 269 7.61 7.68 14.15
N HIS A 270 7.90 8.68 14.98
CA HIS A 270 7.86 8.53 16.44
C HIS A 270 6.44 8.34 16.96
N CYS A 271 5.44 9.01 16.37
CA CYS A 271 4.03 8.80 16.70
C CYS A 271 3.63 7.34 16.45
N LEU A 272 3.91 6.79 15.26
CA LEU A 272 3.68 5.38 14.94
C LEU A 272 4.42 4.45 15.93
N ARG A 273 5.69 4.73 16.23
CA ARG A 273 6.48 3.95 17.20
C ARG A 273 5.83 3.94 18.58
N CYS A 274 5.39 5.09 19.09
CA CYS A 274 4.76 5.19 20.40
C CYS A 274 3.45 4.41 20.44
N MET A 275 2.53 4.66 19.49
CA MET A 275 1.24 3.96 19.43
C MET A 275 1.42 2.44 19.34
N ALA A 276 2.33 1.97 18.48
CA ALA A 276 2.57 0.54 18.35
C ALA A 276 3.25 -0.07 19.57
N ASN A 277 4.13 0.66 20.26
CA ASN A 277 4.71 0.22 21.52
C ASN A 277 3.64 0.10 22.62
N ASP A 278 2.73 1.06 22.72
CA ASP A 278 1.64 1.02 23.71
C ASP A 278 0.78 -0.22 23.51
N VAL A 279 0.44 -0.53 22.25
CA VAL A 279 -0.30 -1.74 21.87
C VAL A 279 0.49 -3.03 22.17
N LEU A 280 1.78 -3.09 21.84
CA LEU A 280 2.59 -4.30 21.99
C LEU A 280 2.95 -4.61 23.44
N HIS A 281 3.12 -3.59 24.26
CA HIS A 281 3.51 -3.76 25.66
C HIS A 281 2.33 -3.94 26.60
N LEU A 282 1.08 -3.79 26.10
CA LEU A 282 -0.16 -3.97 26.86
C LEU A 282 0.01 -3.47 28.30
N ASN A 283 0.50 -2.23 28.46
CA ASN A 283 0.58 -1.63 29.78
C ASN A 283 -0.78 -1.87 30.44
N ASN A 284 -0.80 -2.37 31.69
CA ASN A 284 -2.00 -2.96 32.33
C ASN A 284 -3.24 -2.03 32.37
N GLU A 285 -3.07 -0.76 31.99
CA GLU A 285 -4.13 0.18 31.69
C GLU A 285 -4.60 -0.01 30.25
N ARG A 286 -5.86 -0.43 30.06
CA ARG A 286 -6.50 -0.64 28.75
C ARG A 286 -6.06 0.45 27.75
N VAL A 287 -5.28 0.08 26.74
CA VAL A 287 -4.85 0.98 25.67
C VAL A 287 -6.09 1.48 24.96
N GLN A 288 -6.51 2.70 25.25
CA GLN A 288 -7.60 3.37 24.55
C GLN A 288 -7.01 4.01 23.30
N LEU A 289 -7.43 3.51 22.13
CA LEU A 289 -7.16 4.22 20.90
C LEU A 289 -7.95 5.55 20.90
N PRO A 290 -7.43 6.60 20.24
CA PRO A 290 -8.20 7.83 20.03
C PRO A 290 -9.56 7.53 19.42
N ALA A 291 -10.58 8.36 19.71
CA ALA A 291 -11.91 8.22 19.10
C ALA A 291 -11.85 8.20 17.55
N ASP A 292 -10.89 8.93 16.98
CA ASP A 292 -10.61 8.98 15.54
C ASP A 292 -9.46 8.07 15.12
N SER A 293 -9.29 6.90 15.75
CA SER A 293 -8.17 6.01 15.48
C SER A 293 -8.07 5.59 14.01
N GLU A 294 -9.19 5.37 13.33
CA GLU A 294 -9.19 5.02 11.89
C GLU A 294 -8.48 6.10 11.05
N LYS A 295 -8.80 7.37 11.30
CA LYS A 295 -8.18 8.51 10.60
C LYS A 295 -6.68 8.59 10.89
N GLU A 296 -6.29 8.35 12.14
CA GLU A 296 -4.89 8.35 12.53
C GLU A 296 -4.12 7.18 11.90
N LEU A 297 -4.68 5.98 11.88
CA LEU A 297 -4.07 4.84 11.19
C LEU A 297 -3.89 5.11 9.69
N LEU A 298 -4.89 5.69 9.01
CA LEU A 298 -4.79 6.07 7.59
C LEU A 298 -3.67 7.09 7.36
N ARG A 299 -3.55 8.10 8.23
CA ARG A 299 -2.45 9.07 8.20
C ARG A 299 -1.09 8.39 8.33
N LEU A 300 -0.95 7.45 9.26
CA LEU A 300 0.29 6.68 9.45
C LEU A 300 0.58 5.72 8.27
N PHE A 301 -0.44 5.17 7.61
CA PHE A 301 -0.26 4.41 6.37
C PHE A 301 0.25 5.31 5.23
N LEU A 302 -0.25 6.54 5.10
CA LEU A 302 0.26 7.51 4.12
C LEU A 302 1.73 7.87 4.38
N VAL A 303 2.13 7.98 5.64
CA VAL A 303 3.52 8.19 6.05
C VAL A 303 4.40 6.99 5.64
N LEU A 304 3.96 5.76 5.91
CA LEU A 304 4.67 4.55 5.49
C LEU A 304 4.74 4.40 3.97
N ARG A 305 3.66 4.72 3.26
CA ARG A 305 3.64 4.77 1.79
C ARG A 305 4.74 5.70 1.29
N THR A 306 4.78 6.93 1.80
CA THR A 306 5.78 7.92 1.40
C THR A 306 7.20 7.42 1.68
N LEU A 307 7.43 6.82 2.85
CA LEU A 307 8.72 6.25 3.23
C LEU A 307 9.16 5.10 2.28
N ILE A 308 8.24 4.22 1.90
CA ILE A 308 8.52 3.09 0.99
C ILE A 308 8.77 3.57 -0.44
N GLU A 309 7.93 4.47 -0.94
CA GLU A 309 7.96 4.95 -2.32
C GLU A 309 9.16 5.85 -2.61
N LYS A 310 9.60 6.62 -1.60
CA LYS A 310 10.76 7.50 -1.70
C LYS A 310 12.03 6.89 -1.12
N VAL A 311 12.10 5.55 -1.01
CA VAL A 311 13.36 4.86 -0.68
C VAL A 311 14.45 5.31 -1.68
N PRO A 312 15.59 5.82 -1.20
CA PRO A 312 16.69 6.20 -2.06
C PRO A 312 17.07 5.02 -2.97
N GLN A 313 17.26 5.28 -4.26
CA GLN A 313 18.01 4.35 -5.09
C GLN A 313 19.41 4.36 -4.50
N CYS A 314 19.78 3.31 -3.78
CA CYS A 314 21.13 3.17 -3.25
C CYS A 314 22.07 3.36 -4.43
N ALA A 315 22.66 4.56 -4.54
CA ALA A 315 23.61 4.88 -5.58
C ALA A 315 24.64 3.78 -5.47
N LYS A 316 24.73 2.95 -6.52
CA LYS A 316 25.50 1.71 -6.57
C LYS A 316 26.66 1.87 -5.63
N THR A 317 26.69 1.05 -4.56
CA THR A 317 27.89 0.88 -3.74
C THR A 317 29.04 0.97 -4.72
N SER A 318 29.87 2.01 -4.58
CA SER A 318 31.11 2.09 -5.33
C SER A 318 31.68 0.67 -5.28
N PRO A 319 32.00 0.06 -6.45
CA PRO A 319 32.46 -1.31 -6.48
C PRO A 319 33.48 -1.46 -5.36
N PRO A 320 33.32 -2.46 -4.47
CA PRO A 320 34.12 -2.56 -3.24
C PRO A 320 35.56 -2.27 -3.64
N PRO A 321 36.22 -1.27 -3.01
CA PRO A 321 37.49 -0.72 -3.47
C PRO A 321 38.35 -1.91 -3.82
N ALA A 322 38.68 -2.03 -5.13
CA ALA A 322 39.25 -3.25 -5.68
C ALA A 322 40.34 -3.70 -4.73
N VAL A 323 40.08 -4.78 -3.98
CA VAL A 323 41.04 -5.31 -3.02
C VAL A 323 42.24 -5.58 -3.87
N GLY A 324 43.26 -4.74 -3.72
CA GLY A 324 44.48 -4.82 -4.49
C GLY A 324 44.90 -6.27 -4.40
N ARG A 325 44.87 -6.97 -5.54
CA ARG A 325 45.55 -8.24 -5.70
C ARG A 325 47.02 -7.92 -5.51
N SER A 326 47.43 -7.84 -4.25
CA SER A 326 48.82 -7.89 -3.88
C SER A 326 49.29 -9.26 -4.34
N ALA A 327 50.15 -9.25 -5.34
CA ALA A 327 50.76 -10.42 -5.90
C ALA A 327 51.46 -11.20 -4.77
N VAL A 328 50.83 -12.27 -4.28
CA VAL A 328 51.52 -13.29 -3.52
C VAL A 328 52.11 -14.26 -4.54
N LEU A 329 53.39 -14.03 -4.79
CA LEU A 329 54.27 -14.95 -5.47
C LEU A 329 54.31 -16.28 -4.69
N SER A 330 54.06 -17.35 -5.42
CA SER A 330 54.48 -18.75 -5.20
C SER A 330 55.51 -19.01 -4.09
N MET A 331 55.26 -20.00 -3.21
CA MET A 331 56.01 -21.27 -3.20
C MET A 331 55.56 -22.27 -2.11
N ARG A 332 55.46 -23.53 -2.54
CA ARG A 332 55.69 -24.82 -1.83
C ARG A 332 54.57 -25.52 -1.04
N HIS A 333 54.10 -26.62 -1.65
CA HIS A 333 53.74 -27.93 -1.07
C HIS A 333 54.94 -28.62 -0.35
N PRO A 334 54.84 -29.80 0.33
CA PRO A 334 53.71 -30.75 0.54
C PRO A 334 53.55 -31.37 1.98
N SER A 335 52.49 -32.19 2.13
CA SER A 335 52.49 -33.54 2.76
C SER A 335 51.97 -33.79 4.20
N ALA A 336 51.44 -35.01 4.36
CA ALA A 336 51.02 -35.79 5.54
C ALA A 336 49.64 -35.46 6.14
N ALA A 337 48.61 -36.31 6.04
CA ALA A 337 48.40 -37.68 6.55
C ALA A 337 47.82 -37.72 7.98
N GLY A 338 46.78 -38.54 8.16
CA GLY A 338 46.09 -38.81 9.44
C GLY A 338 44.92 -37.86 9.68
N GLY A 339 43.72 -38.27 10.05
CA GLY A 339 43.26 -39.57 10.51
C GLY A 339 41.94 -39.38 11.26
N THR A 340 41.14 -40.44 11.26
CA THR A 340 40.26 -40.82 12.38
C THR A 340 38.90 -40.13 12.53
N THR A 341 37.90 -40.98 12.29
CA THR A 341 36.53 -41.02 12.81
C THR A 341 36.34 -40.50 14.24
N ASN A 342 35.18 -39.89 14.55
CA ASN A 342 34.31 -40.40 15.62
C ASN A 342 32.89 -39.80 15.68
N ASN A 343 31.97 -40.73 15.92
CA ASN A 343 30.58 -40.61 16.34
C ASN A 343 30.39 -39.77 17.62
N SER A 344 29.22 -39.13 17.75
CA SER A 344 28.28 -39.23 18.90
C SER A 344 27.15 -38.21 18.68
N SER A 345 25.91 -38.63 18.44
CA SER A 345 24.92 -39.15 19.39
C SER A 345 24.63 -38.25 20.59
N GLY A 346 23.41 -37.69 20.60
CA GLY A 346 22.61 -37.53 21.82
C GLY A 346 22.38 -36.11 22.32
N ARG A 347 21.14 -35.61 22.20
CA ARG A 347 20.19 -35.53 23.34
C ARG A 347 18.92 -34.78 22.95
N LEU A 348 17.82 -35.54 22.87
CA LEU A 348 16.47 -35.06 23.13
C LEU A 348 16.38 -34.55 24.58
N ARG A 349 15.86 -33.34 24.77
CA ARG A 349 15.26 -32.92 26.04
C ARG A 349 13.83 -32.46 25.75
N SER A 350 12.90 -33.36 26.03
CA SER A 350 11.53 -33.05 26.35
C SER A 350 11.50 -32.23 27.65
N ARG A 351 10.79 -31.10 27.64
CA ARG A 351 10.34 -30.41 28.85
C ARG A 351 8.83 -30.33 28.76
N ALA A 352 8.18 -31.20 29.53
CA ALA A 352 6.82 -30.98 29.98
C ALA A 352 6.88 -29.94 31.10
N ASN A 353 5.97 -28.97 31.09
CA ASN A 353 5.55 -28.26 32.28
C ASN A 353 4.02 -28.21 32.24
N GLN A 354 3.43 -28.89 33.20
CA GLN A 354 2.11 -28.63 33.76
C GLN A 354 2.22 -27.37 34.61
N ASP A 355 1.33 -26.42 34.39
CA ASP A 355 0.33 -25.93 35.36
C ASP A 355 -0.77 -25.19 34.60
#